data_AF-A0AAE0QNB1-F1
#
_entry.id   AF-A0AAE0QNB1-F1
#
_cell.length_a   1.000
_cell.length_b   1.000
_cell.length_c   1.000
_cell.angle_alpha   90.00
_cell.angle_beta   90.00
_cell.angle_gamma   90.00
#
_symmetry.space_group_name_H-M   'P 1'
#
loop_
_entity.id
_entity.type
_entity.pdbx_description
1 polymer ?
#
loop_
_entity_poly.entity_id
_entity_poly.type
_entity_poly.pdbx_seq_one_letter_code
_entity_poly.pdbx_strand_id
1 'polypeptide(L)'
;MELFNVVKILQLAETPLYWVGAVTTASLALWLLYHIISGFRIWVLGNGDLLSPKLGKWAVVTGATDGIGKSYAEELAQRGFSIMLISRSQEKLDDVAKSLESLYNVETKTIAVDFGQIDIYPKIDAALDELEIGVLVNNVGISYPYPEFFLHIPDLDNFINTMINVNITSVCQMTRLVLPRMEARAKGVILNISSASGMYPVPLLTVYSSTKAFVDFFSRGLQAEYKCKGIIIQSVLPFFVATKMTKIRKPTLDKPTPERYVAAELTTVGLQDQTNGYFPHAVMGWLTTVLVPIKLVIYFGMRMNKAQRGTNVQYEGSRTFIQDTPSLLKGYANNFSYLLKFTHVEQKSGSWKAGAVTYEFNQPSEPIREKPVEKVIEDAGIYEISQSPTGVSRLRLLPGFLALEQADWMFSKLLAELPWSLKTNYGMAGEAYEEPRLTCWYGELPYTYSRSTMQANTQWHPVLLNLRQTIEREISHTFNSVLCNLYRDGKDSIAWHSDKELSLGPQPTIASLSLGDTRVFSLRKKPPPEEHGDYTYAERVKIPLSHGTLLIMEGCTQDDWQHQVAKEYHDHGPRINLTFRTIYPEPVHYSKR
;
A
#
# COMPACT_ATOMS: atom_id res chain seq x y z
N MET A 1 54.11 27.55 -48.60
CA MET A 1 52.82 27.83 -49.25
C MET A 1 51.64 27.35 -48.40
N GLU A 2 51.74 26.20 -47.72
CA GLU A 2 50.68 25.68 -46.83
C GLU A 2 50.37 26.55 -45.59
N LEU A 3 51.38 27.13 -44.92
CA LEU A 3 51.17 27.99 -43.74
C LEU A 3 50.32 29.25 -44.04
N PHE A 4 50.42 29.77 -45.27
CA PHE A 4 49.70 30.98 -45.69
C PHE A 4 48.19 30.70 -45.89
N ASN A 5 47.82 29.46 -46.21
CA ASN A 5 46.42 29.04 -46.33
C ASN A 5 45.75 28.88 -44.96
N VAL A 6 46.47 28.37 -43.96
CA VAL A 6 45.93 28.20 -42.59
C VAL A 6 45.58 29.54 -41.95
N VAL A 7 46.45 30.55 -42.08
CA VAL A 7 46.20 31.90 -41.52
C VAL A 7 44.98 32.56 -42.17
N LYS A 8 44.81 32.42 -43.49
CA LYS A 8 43.65 32.98 -44.22
C LYS A 8 42.35 32.29 -43.82
N ILE A 9 42.38 30.98 -43.60
CA ILE A 9 41.23 30.20 -43.09
C ILE A 9 40.86 30.64 -41.68
N LEU A 10 41.85 30.86 -40.80
CA LEU A 10 41.61 31.34 -39.43
C LEU A 10 41.01 32.76 -39.41
N GLN A 11 41.50 33.66 -40.26
CA GLN A 11 40.93 35.01 -40.41
C GLN A 11 39.49 35.00 -40.96
N LEU A 12 39.19 34.08 -41.89
CA LEU A 12 37.83 33.88 -42.39
C LEU A 12 36.89 33.27 -41.34
N ALA A 13 37.43 32.48 -40.40
CA ALA A 13 36.67 31.88 -39.30
C ALA A 13 36.47 32.81 -38.10
N GLU A 14 37.29 33.86 -37.95
CA GLU A 14 37.23 34.81 -36.83
C GLU A 14 35.88 35.54 -36.75
N THR A 15 35.38 36.09 -37.86
CA THR A 15 34.13 36.84 -37.87
C THR A 15 32.90 35.95 -37.56
N PRO A 16 32.74 34.75 -38.17
CA PRO A 16 31.70 33.81 -37.77
C PRO A 16 31.80 33.38 -36.29
N LEU A 17 33.00 33.06 -35.80
CA LEU A 17 33.21 32.65 -34.41
C LEU A 17 32.89 33.79 -33.43
N TYR A 18 33.22 35.04 -33.77
CA TYR A 18 32.83 36.21 -33.00
C TYR A 18 31.31 36.32 -32.88
N TRP A 19 30.58 36.22 -33.99
CA TRP A 19 29.12 36.32 -33.96
C TRP A 19 28.47 35.15 -33.22
N VAL A 20 28.99 33.93 -33.37
CA VAL A 20 28.56 32.77 -32.57
C VAL A 20 28.79 33.03 -31.08
N GLY A 21 29.96 33.55 -30.70
CA GLY A 21 30.29 33.92 -29.33
C GLY A 21 29.35 35.00 -28.79
N ALA A 22 29.16 36.09 -29.54
CA ALA A 22 28.31 37.22 -29.16
C ALA A 22 26.84 36.79 -28.98
N VAL A 23 26.28 36.01 -29.93
CA VAL A 23 24.92 35.48 -29.83
C VAL A 23 24.79 34.52 -28.65
N THR A 24 25.79 33.68 -28.40
CA THR A 24 25.82 32.77 -27.25
C THR A 24 25.82 33.54 -25.93
N THR A 25 26.70 34.54 -25.78
CA THR A 25 26.77 35.39 -24.59
C THR A 25 25.47 36.17 -24.37
N ALA A 26 24.90 36.76 -25.43
CA ALA A 26 23.62 37.46 -25.34
C ALA A 26 22.48 36.51 -24.93
N SER A 27 22.44 35.31 -25.50
CA SER A 27 21.44 34.28 -25.16
C SER A 27 21.57 33.83 -23.71
N LEU A 28 22.79 33.61 -23.21
CA LEU A 28 23.05 33.25 -21.80
C LEU A 28 22.70 34.40 -20.85
N ALA A 29 22.98 35.64 -21.23
CA ALA A 29 22.64 36.82 -20.43
C ALA A 29 21.11 37.00 -20.34
N LEU A 30 20.39 36.87 -21.46
CA LEU A 30 18.92 36.90 -21.48
C LEU A 30 18.31 35.75 -20.69
N TRP A 31 18.86 34.54 -20.83
CA TRP A 31 18.47 33.37 -20.04
C TRP A 31 18.65 33.62 -18.55
N LEU A 32 19.81 34.14 -18.12
CA LEU A 32 20.09 34.44 -16.72
C LEU A 32 19.15 35.54 -16.18
N LEU A 33 18.96 36.61 -16.95
CA LEU A 33 18.06 37.70 -16.58
C LEU A 33 16.62 37.21 -16.41
N TYR A 34 16.13 36.38 -17.33
CA TYR A 34 14.82 35.74 -17.22
C TYR A 34 14.68 34.92 -15.93
N HIS A 35 15.70 34.11 -15.60
CA HIS A 35 15.68 33.30 -14.37
C HIS A 35 15.73 34.14 -13.09
N ILE A 36 16.49 35.24 -13.09
CA ILE A 36 16.53 36.17 -11.95
C ILE A 36 15.18 36.85 -11.77
N ILE A 37 14.59 37.39 -12.84
CA ILE A 37 13.28 38.06 -12.79
C ILE A 37 12.18 37.06 -12.39
N SER A 38 12.18 35.86 -12.97
CA SER A 38 11.24 34.80 -12.64
C SER A 38 11.39 34.36 -11.17
N GLY A 39 12.62 34.13 -10.72
CA GLY A 39 12.92 33.79 -9.33
C GLY A 39 12.44 34.87 -8.36
N PHE A 40 12.68 36.15 -8.66
CA PHE A 40 12.18 37.27 -7.87
C PHE A 40 10.64 37.31 -7.84
N ARG A 41 10.00 37.12 -9.00
CA ARG A 41 8.53 37.08 -9.12
C ARG A 41 7.90 35.96 -8.29
N ILE A 42 8.54 34.80 -8.22
CA ILE A 42 8.03 33.62 -7.51
C ILE A 42 8.30 33.73 -6.01
N TRP A 43 9.54 33.99 -5.62
CA TRP A 43 9.98 33.82 -4.22
C TRP A 43 9.97 35.10 -3.40
N VAL A 44 9.91 36.27 -4.04
CA VAL A 44 9.85 37.57 -3.32
C VAL A 44 8.46 38.20 -3.43
N LEU A 45 7.91 38.30 -4.65
CA LEU A 45 6.58 38.89 -4.85
C LEU A 45 5.45 37.90 -4.54
N GLY A 46 5.59 36.63 -4.96
CA GLY A 46 4.59 35.60 -4.75
C GLY A 46 3.22 35.92 -5.39
N ASN A 47 2.22 35.09 -5.12
CA ASN A 47 0.86 35.23 -5.63
C ASN A 47 -0.18 35.00 -4.53
N GLY A 48 0.03 35.66 -3.38
CA GLY A 48 -0.76 35.44 -2.18
C GLY A 48 -2.27 35.67 -2.37
N ASP A 49 -2.65 36.63 -3.22
CA ASP A 49 -4.04 37.05 -3.39
C ASP A 49 -4.87 36.16 -4.33
N LEU A 50 -4.22 35.27 -5.09
CA LEU A 50 -4.92 34.39 -6.04
C LEU A 50 -5.92 33.48 -5.32
N LEU A 51 -5.50 32.90 -4.19
CA LEU A 51 -6.33 32.02 -3.40
C LEU A 51 -7.22 32.84 -2.47
N SER A 52 -8.45 33.02 -2.93
CA SER A 52 -9.53 33.62 -2.16
C SER A 52 -10.85 32.89 -2.40
N PRO A 53 -11.85 33.06 -1.50
CA PRO A 53 -13.17 32.45 -1.66
C PRO A 53 -13.91 32.82 -2.95
N LYS A 54 -13.40 33.78 -3.75
CA LYS A 54 -13.91 34.09 -5.10
C LYS A 54 -13.78 32.92 -6.08
N LEU A 55 -12.83 32.01 -5.85
CA LEU A 55 -12.68 30.77 -6.62
C LEU A 55 -13.80 29.75 -6.30
N GLY A 56 -14.41 29.87 -5.13
CA GLY A 56 -15.44 29.00 -4.58
C GLY A 56 -15.34 29.05 -3.05
N LYS A 57 -16.48 29.03 -2.36
CA LYS A 57 -16.54 29.21 -0.89
C LYS A 57 -15.73 28.13 -0.14
N TRP A 58 -15.70 26.90 -0.66
CA TRP A 58 -15.14 25.75 0.05
C TRP A 58 -13.76 25.34 -0.47
N ALA A 59 -12.89 24.97 0.47
CA ALA A 59 -11.65 24.24 0.20
C ALA A 59 -11.75 22.82 0.77
N VAL A 60 -11.41 21.82 -0.03
CA VAL A 60 -11.38 20.42 0.38
C VAL A 60 -9.93 20.02 0.67
N VAL A 61 -9.66 19.51 1.88
CA VAL A 61 -8.32 19.08 2.28
C VAL A 61 -8.34 17.63 2.73
N THR A 62 -7.58 16.78 2.04
CA THR A 62 -7.41 15.37 2.39
C THR A 62 -6.20 15.17 3.32
N GLY A 63 -6.30 14.26 4.29
CA GLY A 63 -5.27 14.10 5.33
C GLY A 63 -5.12 15.33 6.24
N ALA A 64 -6.22 16.04 6.50
CA ALA A 64 -6.24 17.35 7.18
C ALA A 64 -6.04 17.35 8.70
N THR A 65 -5.76 16.19 9.33
CA THR A 65 -5.72 16.08 10.81
C THR A 65 -4.34 16.31 11.42
N ASP A 66 -3.27 16.33 10.63
CA ASP A 66 -1.91 16.53 11.13
C ASP A 66 -0.96 17.03 10.02
N GLY A 67 0.22 17.51 10.41
CA GLY A 67 1.30 17.90 9.51
C GLY A 67 0.88 18.90 8.43
N ILE A 68 1.35 18.66 7.19
CA ILE A 68 1.14 19.55 6.03
C ILE A 68 -0.35 19.75 5.75
N GLY A 69 -1.16 18.68 5.79
CA GLY A 69 -2.60 18.76 5.52
C GLY A 69 -3.33 19.65 6.52
N LYS A 70 -3.00 19.55 7.82
CA LYS A 70 -3.56 20.44 8.83
C LYS A 70 -3.18 21.91 8.56
N SER A 71 -1.92 22.18 8.24
CA SER A 71 -1.49 23.54 7.93
C SER A 71 -2.12 24.11 6.65
N TYR A 72 -2.42 23.29 5.64
CA TYR A 72 -3.24 23.72 4.51
C TYR A 72 -4.64 24.14 4.93
N ALA A 73 -5.29 23.38 5.82
CA ALA A 73 -6.60 23.74 6.34
C ALA A 73 -6.57 25.06 7.12
N GLU A 74 -5.56 25.27 7.97
CA GLU A 74 -5.36 26.49 8.75
C GLU A 74 -5.10 27.71 7.84
N GLU A 75 -4.16 27.61 6.90
CA GLU A 75 -3.81 28.71 6.00
C GLU A 75 -4.94 29.07 5.03
N LEU A 76 -5.71 28.08 4.55
CA LEU A 76 -6.89 28.34 3.71
C LEU A 76 -8.05 28.94 4.52
N ALA A 77 -8.24 28.49 5.77
CA ALA A 77 -9.22 29.10 6.67
C ALA A 77 -8.86 30.56 6.99
N GLN A 78 -7.58 30.85 7.22
CA GLN A 78 -7.08 32.21 7.41
C GLN A 78 -7.35 33.12 6.19
N ARG A 79 -7.37 32.55 4.98
CA ARG A 79 -7.75 33.25 3.74
C ARG A 79 -9.26 33.33 3.51
N GLY A 80 -10.07 32.86 4.47
CA GLY A 80 -11.53 32.98 4.49
C GLY A 80 -12.29 31.85 3.80
N PHE A 81 -11.64 30.73 3.46
CA PHE A 81 -12.34 29.56 2.93
C PHE A 81 -13.08 28.80 4.03
N SER A 82 -14.27 28.30 3.72
CA SER A 82 -14.90 27.22 4.49
C SER A 82 -14.17 25.91 4.19
N ILE A 83 -13.97 25.04 5.18
CA ILE A 83 -13.07 23.88 5.04
C ILE A 83 -13.83 22.56 5.14
N MET A 84 -13.73 21.74 4.09
CA MET A 84 -14.12 20.33 4.11
C MET A 84 -12.89 19.48 4.46
N LEU A 85 -12.86 18.94 5.67
CA LEU A 85 -11.77 18.15 6.23
C LEU A 85 -12.03 16.66 6.01
N ILE A 86 -11.12 15.96 5.34
CA ILE A 86 -11.23 14.51 5.11
C ILE A 86 -10.02 13.80 5.72
N SER A 87 -10.25 12.84 6.61
CA SER A 87 -9.22 12.02 7.27
C SER A 87 -9.82 10.75 7.88
N ARG A 88 -9.00 9.92 8.54
CA ARG A 88 -9.42 8.63 9.11
C ARG A 88 -10.16 8.74 10.45
N SER A 89 -9.75 9.66 11.31
CA SER A 89 -10.24 9.75 12.69
C SER A 89 -11.22 10.89 12.83
N GLN A 90 -12.48 10.57 13.16
CA GLN A 90 -13.53 11.57 13.36
C GLN A 90 -13.20 12.51 14.55
N GLU A 91 -12.71 11.96 15.66
CA GLU A 91 -12.32 12.73 16.84
C GLU A 91 -11.29 13.83 16.48
N LYS A 92 -10.22 13.48 15.77
CA LYS A 92 -9.20 14.45 15.35
C LYS A 92 -9.73 15.46 14.33
N LEU A 93 -10.67 15.04 13.47
CA LEU A 93 -11.32 15.94 12.53
C LEU A 93 -12.14 16.99 13.29
N ASP A 94 -12.89 16.56 14.31
CA ASP A 94 -13.72 17.44 15.12
C ASP A 94 -12.87 18.45 15.92
N ASP A 95 -11.71 18.02 16.43
CA ASP A 95 -10.77 18.91 17.11
C ASP A 95 -10.21 19.99 16.19
N VAL A 96 -9.77 19.60 14.98
CA VAL A 96 -9.27 20.55 13.98
C VAL A 96 -10.40 21.47 13.51
N ALA A 97 -11.59 20.94 13.22
CA ALA A 97 -12.78 21.70 12.84
C ALA A 97 -13.09 22.82 13.86
N LYS A 98 -13.25 22.46 15.14
CA LYS A 98 -13.50 23.43 16.22
C LYS A 98 -12.40 24.48 16.34
N SER A 99 -11.15 24.08 16.16
CA SER A 99 -10.01 25.01 16.18
C SER A 99 -10.09 26.01 15.03
N LEU A 100 -10.45 25.58 13.82
CA LEU A 100 -10.57 26.46 12.66
C LEU A 100 -11.77 27.42 12.77
N GLU A 101 -12.91 26.90 13.23
CA GLU A 101 -14.13 27.68 13.46
C GLU A 101 -13.88 28.79 14.49
N SER A 102 -13.21 28.46 15.60
CA SER A 102 -12.93 29.43 16.67
C SER A 102 -11.87 30.47 16.29
N LEU A 103 -10.81 30.09 15.56
CA LEU A 103 -9.71 31.00 15.22
C LEU A 103 -10.03 31.90 14.02
N TYR A 104 -10.77 31.41 13.04
CA TYR A 104 -10.93 32.08 11.74
C TYR A 104 -12.38 32.42 11.39
N ASN A 105 -13.35 32.01 12.20
CA ASN A 105 -14.78 32.25 11.96
C ASN A 105 -15.25 31.76 10.58
N VAL A 106 -14.80 30.56 10.20
CA VAL A 106 -15.18 29.88 8.95
C VAL A 106 -16.06 28.67 9.25
N GLU A 107 -16.91 28.28 8.30
CA GLU A 107 -17.66 27.02 8.37
C GLU A 107 -16.74 25.82 8.11
N THR A 108 -16.96 24.72 8.82
CA THR A 108 -16.28 23.45 8.54
C THR A 108 -17.25 22.29 8.34
N LYS A 109 -16.84 21.31 7.54
CA LYS A 109 -17.50 20.01 7.40
C LYS A 109 -16.43 18.92 7.49
N THR A 110 -16.78 17.77 8.03
CA THR A 110 -15.84 16.67 8.25
C THR A 110 -16.33 15.37 7.64
N ILE A 111 -15.41 14.56 7.11
CA ILE A 111 -15.70 13.22 6.61
C ILE A 111 -14.61 12.26 7.10
N ALA A 112 -15.00 11.34 7.99
CA ALA A 112 -14.16 10.21 8.37
C ALA A 112 -14.25 9.08 7.33
N VAL A 113 -13.11 8.81 6.67
CA VAL A 113 -12.90 7.72 5.69
C VAL A 113 -11.43 7.26 5.69
N ASP A 114 -11.22 5.99 5.32
CA ASP A 114 -9.88 5.46 5.09
C ASP A 114 -9.58 5.31 3.59
N PHE A 115 -8.63 6.10 3.09
CA PHE A 115 -8.17 6.05 1.69
C PHE A 115 -7.44 4.75 1.32
N GLY A 116 -7.20 3.84 2.27
CA GLY A 116 -6.84 2.45 1.98
C GLY A 116 -7.98 1.64 1.36
N GLN A 117 -9.23 2.08 1.52
CA GLN A 117 -10.44 1.45 0.99
C GLN A 117 -10.91 2.15 -0.30
N ILE A 118 -11.60 1.40 -1.17
CA ILE A 118 -12.01 1.86 -2.52
C ILE A 118 -13.48 2.29 -2.60
N ASP A 119 -14.32 1.84 -1.67
CA ASP A 119 -15.77 2.06 -1.61
C ASP A 119 -16.16 3.38 -0.91
N ILE A 120 -15.17 4.22 -0.57
CA ILE A 120 -15.38 5.47 0.15
C ILE A 120 -15.84 6.64 -0.74
N TYR A 121 -15.54 6.60 -2.04
CA TYR A 121 -15.75 7.76 -2.93
C TYR A 121 -17.21 8.16 -3.15
N PRO A 122 -18.20 7.24 -3.21
CA PRO A 122 -19.62 7.63 -3.25
C PRO A 122 -20.05 8.44 -2.03
N LYS A 123 -19.57 8.07 -0.83
CA LYS A 123 -19.83 8.82 0.41
C LYS A 123 -19.21 10.22 0.35
N ILE A 124 -17.99 10.32 -0.17
CA ILE A 124 -17.31 11.61 -0.35
C ILE A 124 -18.08 12.48 -1.35
N ASP A 125 -18.44 11.93 -2.52
CA ASP A 125 -19.13 12.69 -3.56
C ASP A 125 -20.47 13.25 -3.09
N ALA A 126 -21.27 12.45 -2.39
CA ALA A 126 -22.53 12.89 -1.80
C ALA A 126 -22.35 14.08 -0.83
N ALA A 127 -21.25 14.09 -0.06
CA ALA A 127 -20.96 15.18 0.88
C ALA A 127 -20.37 16.43 0.19
N LEU A 128 -19.81 16.28 -1.01
CA LEU A 128 -19.27 17.38 -1.82
C LEU A 128 -20.33 18.03 -2.73
N ASP A 129 -21.47 17.38 -2.96
CA ASP A 129 -22.42 17.74 -4.02
C ASP A 129 -22.97 19.18 -3.91
N GLU A 130 -23.26 19.62 -2.70
CA GLU A 130 -23.80 20.97 -2.44
C GLU A 130 -22.72 22.05 -2.26
N LEU A 131 -21.44 21.70 -2.38
CA LEU A 131 -20.35 22.61 -2.05
C LEU A 131 -19.77 23.27 -3.31
N GLU A 132 -19.72 24.60 -3.31
CA GLU A 132 -18.95 25.34 -4.31
C GLU A 132 -17.45 25.27 -3.99
N ILE A 133 -16.79 24.23 -4.49
CA ILE A 133 -15.38 23.94 -4.21
C ILE A 133 -14.47 24.81 -5.08
N GLY A 134 -13.72 25.72 -4.44
CA GLY A 134 -12.71 26.56 -5.10
C GLY A 134 -11.30 25.96 -5.07
N VAL A 135 -10.97 25.17 -4.05
CA VAL A 135 -9.65 24.57 -3.86
C VAL A 135 -9.76 23.11 -3.46
N LEU A 136 -8.98 22.23 -4.07
CA LEU A 136 -8.77 20.84 -3.63
C LEU A 136 -7.29 20.64 -3.28
N VAL A 137 -7.01 20.17 -2.07
CA VAL A 137 -5.68 19.76 -1.62
C VAL A 137 -5.64 18.24 -1.46
N ASN A 138 -5.05 17.56 -2.43
CA ASN A 138 -4.77 16.14 -2.40
C ASN A 138 -3.45 15.89 -1.65
N ASN A 139 -3.53 15.84 -0.33
CA ASN A 139 -2.39 15.68 0.57
C ASN A 139 -2.27 14.27 1.18
N VAL A 140 -3.36 13.48 1.20
CA VAL A 140 -3.29 12.13 1.77
C VAL A 140 -2.18 11.30 1.13
N GLY A 141 -1.43 10.59 1.97
CA GLY A 141 -0.34 9.74 1.52
C GLY A 141 0.28 8.96 2.68
N ILE A 142 0.86 7.81 2.35
CA ILE A 142 1.68 7.01 3.25
C ILE A 142 3.09 6.82 2.69
N SER A 143 4.01 6.50 3.57
CA SER A 143 5.41 6.19 3.27
C SER A 143 5.84 4.97 4.07
N TYR A 144 7.07 4.53 3.84
CA TYR A 144 7.67 3.41 4.55
C TYR A 144 7.83 3.70 6.05
N PRO A 145 7.60 2.72 6.93
CA PRO A 145 7.96 2.84 8.35
C PRO A 145 9.48 3.06 8.56
N TYR A 146 10.29 2.42 7.71
CA TYR A 146 11.74 2.55 7.59
C TYR A 146 12.19 2.15 6.17
N PRO A 147 13.35 2.61 5.67
CA PRO A 147 13.84 2.20 4.35
C PRO A 147 14.17 0.71 4.30
N GLU A 148 13.69 0.00 3.29
CA GLU A 148 13.89 -1.44 3.13
C GLU A 148 14.03 -1.84 1.65
N PHE A 149 14.81 -2.88 1.37
CA PHE A 149 14.89 -3.49 0.06
C PHE A 149 13.51 -3.99 -0.36
N PHE A 150 13.18 -3.80 -1.64
CA PHE A 150 11.83 -4.10 -2.16
C PHE A 150 11.32 -5.50 -1.82
N LEU A 151 12.15 -6.53 -1.98
CA LEU A 151 11.78 -7.92 -1.71
C LEU A 151 11.74 -8.27 -0.22
N HIS A 152 12.24 -7.39 0.66
CA HIS A 152 12.29 -7.59 2.11
C HIS A 152 11.24 -6.76 2.86
N ILE A 153 10.36 -6.05 2.13
CA ILE A 153 9.26 -5.33 2.75
C ILE A 153 8.28 -6.36 3.34
N PRO A 154 7.93 -6.26 4.63
CA PRO A 154 6.93 -7.14 5.23
C PRO A 154 5.56 -6.99 4.54
N ASP A 155 4.86 -8.11 4.34
CA ASP A 155 3.53 -8.13 3.71
C ASP A 155 3.49 -7.37 2.37
N LEU A 156 4.47 -7.65 1.50
CA LEU A 156 4.76 -6.88 0.29
C LEU A 156 3.54 -6.65 -0.61
N ASP A 157 2.71 -7.65 -0.84
CA ASP A 157 1.53 -7.53 -1.72
C ASP A 157 0.54 -6.49 -1.17
N ASN A 158 0.23 -6.57 0.11
CA ASN A 158 -0.65 -5.61 0.78
C ASN A 158 0.00 -4.23 0.88
N PHE A 159 1.31 -4.15 1.13
CA PHE A 159 2.05 -2.90 1.14
C PHE A 159 1.98 -2.20 -0.22
N ILE A 160 2.18 -2.93 -1.32
CA ILE A 160 2.06 -2.41 -2.69
C ILE A 160 0.66 -1.89 -2.94
N ASN A 161 -0.36 -2.72 -2.68
CA ASN A 161 -1.76 -2.35 -2.90
C ASN A 161 -2.16 -1.12 -2.09
N THR A 162 -1.81 -1.08 -0.80
CA THR A 162 -2.13 0.04 0.08
C THR A 162 -1.42 1.32 -0.36
N MET A 163 -0.12 1.25 -0.72
CA MET A 163 0.63 2.41 -1.20
C MET A 163 0.07 2.96 -2.51
N ILE A 164 -0.28 2.09 -3.46
CA ILE A 164 -0.90 2.52 -4.72
C ILE A 164 -2.28 3.13 -4.45
N ASN A 165 -3.13 2.47 -3.68
CA ASN A 165 -4.48 2.99 -3.39
C ASN A 165 -4.44 4.35 -2.68
N VAL A 166 -3.62 4.47 -1.63
CA VAL A 166 -3.56 5.69 -0.83
C VAL A 166 -2.83 6.82 -1.55
N ASN A 167 -1.73 6.57 -2.29
CA ASN A 167 -0.93 7.64 -2.89
C ASN A 167 -1.32 7.97 -4.33
N ILE A 168 -1.88 7.02 -5.08
CA ILE A 168 -2.22 7.18 -6.51
C ILE A 168 -3.73 7.26 -6.69
N THR A 169 -4.46 6.21 -6.31
CA THR A 169 -5.91 6.10 -6.59
C THR A 169 -6.68 7.24 -5.93
N SER A 170 -6.33 7.61 -4.71
CA SER A 170 -6.95 8.73 -3.98
C SER A 170 -6.87 10.05 -4.75
N VAL A 171 -5.70 10.41 -5.29
CA VAL A 171 -5.48 11.65 -6.03
C VAL A 171 -6.33 11.65 -7.30
N CYS A 172 -6.32 10.56 -8.06
CA CYS A 172 -7.11 10.44 -9.28
C CYS A 172 -8.62 10.53 -9.00
N GLN A 173 -9.12 9.82 -7.99
CA GLN A 173 -10.55 9.80 -7.67
C GLN A 173 -11.03 11.14 -7.11
N MET A 174 -10.30 11.74 -6.16
CA MET A 174 -10.65 13.06 -5.62
C MET A 174 -10.65 14.13 -6.71
N THR A 175 -9.66 14.12 -7.59
CA THR A 175 -9.65 15.01 -8.76
C THR A 175 -10.84 14.76 -9.67
N ARG A 176 -11.18 13.50 -9.98
CA ARG A 176 -12.36 13.15 -10.81
C ARG A 176 -13.67 13.68 -10.21
N LEU A 177 -13.82 13.66 -8.88
CA LEU A 177 -15.03 14.14 -8.20
C LEU A 177 -15.17 15.67 -8.25
N VAL A 178 -14.06 16.41 -8.19
CA VAL A 178 -14.09 17.87 -8.03
C VAL A 178 -13.91 18.61 -9.36
N LEU A 179 -13.05 18.11 -10.24
CA LEU A 179 -12.64 18.80 -11.47
C LEU A 179 -13.81 19.17 -12.41
N PRO A 180 -14.81 18.32 -12.67
CA PRO A 180 -15.94 18.69 -13.55
C PRO A 180 -16.71 19.92 -13.05
N ARG A 181 -16.88 20.04 -11.72
CA ARG A 181 -17.58 21.16 -11.07
C ARG A 181 -16.76 22.46 -11.13
N MET A 182 -15.42 22.36 -11.08
CA MET A 182 -14.52 23.50 -11.28
C MET A 182 -14.50 23.95 -12.75
N GLU A 183 -14.39 22.99 -13.68
CA GLU A 183 -14.38 23.21 -15.12
C GLU A 183 -15.64 23.93 -15.60
N ALA A 184 -16.82 23.50 -15.12
CA ALA A 184 -18.10 24.12 -15.45
C ALA A 184 -18.16 25.62 -15.07
N ARG A 185 -17.40 26.04 -14.05
CA ARG A 185 -17.30 27.44 -13.60
C ARG A 185 -16.07 28.17 -14.16
N ALA A 186 -15.23 27.48 -14.93
CA ALA A 186 -13.94 27.96 -15.45
C ALA A 186 -13.02 28.59 -14.38
N LYS A 187 -13.10 28.12 -13.14
CA LYS A 187 -12.28 28.59 -12.03
C LYS A 187 -12.13 27.51 -10.96
N GLY A 188 -10.90 27.32 -10.50
CA GLY A 188 -10.58 26.39 -9.42
C GLY A 188 -9.10 26.08 -9.34
N VAL A 189 -8.66 25.59 -8.18
CA VAL A 189 -7.27 25.20 -7.93
C VAL A 189 -7.21 23.79 -7.38
N ILE A 190 -6.34 22.94 -7.94
CA ILE A 190 -6.03 21.61 -7.43
C ILE A 190 -4.53 21.56 -7.08
N LEU A 191 -4.24 21.31 -5.81
CA LEU A 191 -2.88 21.13 -5.30
C LEU A 191 -2.66 19.65 -4.99
N ASN A 192 -1.77 19.02 -5.74
CA ASN A 192 -1.45 17.61 -5.58
C ASN A 192 -0.08 17.46 -4.90
N ILE A 193 -0.08 16.94 -3.67
CA ILE A 193 1.13 16.84 -2.86
C ILE A 193 1.91 15.56 -3.23
N SER A 194 2.92 15.76 -4.06
CA SER A 194 3.95 14.79 -4.39
C SER A 194 5.07 14.80 -3.32
N SER A 195 6.33 14.69 -3.73
CA SER A 195 7.53 14.70 -2.87
C SER A 195 8.78 14.91 -3.73
N ALA A 196 9.83 15.48 -3.16
CA ALA A 196 11.15 15.50 -3.80
C ALA A 196 11.66 14.09 -4.18
N SER A 197 11.24 13.06 -3.43
CA SER A 197 11.53 11.66 -3.79
C SER A 197 10.86 11.20 -5.09
N GLY A 198 9.91 11.96 -5.65
CA GLY A 198 9.33 11.72 -6.98
C GLY A 198 10.13 12.34 -8.12
N MET A 199 11.14 13.17 -7.83
CA MET A 199 11.98 13.82 -8.84
C MET A 199 13.03 12.87 -9.44
N TYR A 200 13.34 11.79 -8.74
CA TYR A 200 14.36 10.80 -9.11
C TYR A 200 14.17 9.48 -8.35
N PRO A 201 14.71 8.35 -8.83
CA PRO A 201 14.65 7.08 -8.11
C PRO A 201 15.32 7.15 -6.74
N VAL A 202 14.63 6.68 -5.70
CA VAL A 202 15.16 6.62 -4.32
C VAL A 202 15.24 5.17 -3.85
N PRO A 203 16.42 4.52 -3.90
CA PRO A 203 16.59 3.13 -3.46
C PRO A 203 16.15 2.93 -2.00
N LEU A 204 15.59 1.75 -1.69
CA LEU A 204 14.98 1.38 -0.40
C LEU A 204 13.67 2.13 -0.05
N LEU A 205 13.22 3.03 -0.92
CA LEU A 205 11.90 3.69 -0.88
C LEU A 205 11.23 3.63 -2.26
N THR A 206 11.47 2.55 -3.00
CA THR A 206 11.18 2.44 -4.44
C THR A 206 9.71 2.63 -4.76
N VAL A 207 8.81 1.97 -4.02
CA VAL A 207 7.35 2.08 -4.28
C VAL A 207 6.87 3.50 -3.95
N TYR A 208 7.41 4.12 -2.90
CA TYR A 208 7.02 5.47 -2.47
C TYR A 208 7.45 6.51 -3.50
N SER A 209 8.74 6.51 -3.87
CA SER A 209 9.28 7.40 -4.90
C SER A 209 8.51 7.26 -6.22
N SER A 210 8.19 6.03 -6.62
CA SER A 210 7.40 5.78 -7.84
C SER A 210 5.97 6.33 -7.74
N THR A 211 5.28 6.15 -6.61
CA THR A 211 3.92 6.71 -6.42
C THR A 211 3.93 8.24 -6.44
N LYS A 212 4.97 8.88 -5.88
CA LYS A 212 5.09 10.35 -5.90
C LYS A 212 5.49 10.87 -7.28
N ALA A 213 6.31 10.13 -8.03
CA ALA A 213 6.56 10.45 -9.43
C ALA A 213 5.25 10.40 -10.23
N PHE A 214 4.40 9.38 -10.04
CA PHE A 214 3.09 9.32 -10.68
C PHE A 214 2.26 10.58 -10.40
N VAL A 215 2.13 10.99 -9.13
CA VAL A 215 1.37 12.20 -8.75
C VAL A 215 1.90 13.43 -9.47
N ASP A 216 3.22 13.55 -9.62
CA ASP A 216 3.83 14.68 -10.35
C ASP A 216 3.47 14.69 -11.84
N PHE A 217 3.68 13.57 -12.53
CA PHE A 217 3.36 13.46 -13.96
C PHE A 217 1.87 13.62 -14.23
N PHE A 218 1.02 13.01 -13.40
CA PHE A 218 -0.44 13.15 -13.47
C PHE A 218 -0.87 14.62 -13.36
N SER A 219 -0.31 15.34 -12.39
CA SER A 219 -0.65 16.75 -12.15
C SER A 219 -0.23 17.66 -13.30
N ARG A 220 0.98 17.44 -13.85
CA ARG A 220 1.47 18.22 -15.00
C ARG A 220 0.69 17.92 -16.28
N GLY A 221 0.27 16.67 -16.48
CA GLY A 221 -0.62 16.28 -17.57
C GLY A 221 -1.95 17.04 -17.49
N LEU A 222 -2.63 16.97 -16.34
CA LEU A 222 -3.89 17.69 -16.14
C LEU A 222 -3.74 19.20 -16.25
N GLN A 223 -2.65 19.78 -15.76
CA GLN A 223 -2.40 21.22 -15.91
C GLN A 223 -2.33 21.61 -17.39
N ALA A 224 -1.66 20.81 -18.23
CA ALA A 224 -1.63 21.06 -19.68
C ALA A 224 -3.02 20.95 -20.32
N GLU A 225 -3.86 20.02 -19.85
CA GLU A 225 -5.22 19.77 -20.37
C GLU A 225 -6.24 20.85 -19.96
N TYR A 226 -6.16 21.36 -18.72
CA TYR A 226 -7.21 22.19 -18.12
C TYR A 226 -6.83 23.65 -17.91
N LYS A 227 -5.58 24.05 -18.13
CA LYS A 227 -5.14 25.45 -18.00
C LYS A 227 -5.91 26.41 -18.89
N CYS A 228 -6.21 26.03 -20.14
CA CYS A 228 -7.01 26.85 -21.05
C CYS A 228 -8.49 26.96 -20.64
N LYS A 229 -8.94 26.10 -19.70
CA LYS A 229 -10.29 26.09 -19.13
C LYS A 229 -10.37 26.88 -17.81
N GLY A 230 -9.34 27.65 -17.47
CA GLY A 230 -9.31 28.49 -16.27
C GLY A 230 -9.04 27.73 -14.97
N ILE A 231 -8.59 26.48 -15.04
CA ILE A 231 -8.24 25.67 -13.87
C ILE A 231 -6.73 25.69 -13.66
N ILE A 232 -6.30 25.82 -12.41
CA ILE A 232 -4.89 25.76 -12.02
C ILE A 232 -4.66 24.44 -11.31
N ILE A 233 -3.76 23.63 -11.82
CA ILE A 233 -3.35 22.36 -11.23
C ILE A 233 -1.86 22.44 -10.99
N GLN A 234 -1.44 22.28 -9.73
CA GLN A 234 -0.05 22.41 -9.33
C GLN A 234 0.46 21.12 -8.69
N SER A 235 1.61 20.65 -9.16
CA SER A 235 2.37 19.58 -8.55
C SER A 235 3.31 20.15 -7.48
N VAL A 236 3.16 19.70 -6.24
CA VAL A 236 3.95 20.18 -5.10
C VAL A 236 4.89 19.08 -4.64
N LEU A 237 6.21 19.32 -4.64
CA LEU A 237 7.26 18.34 -4.34
C LEU A 237 8.08 18.76 -3.10
N PRO A 238 7.51 18.66 -1.89
CA PRO A 238 8.24 19.01 -0.66
C PRO A 238 9.48 18.13 -0.48
N PHE A 239 10.57 18.74 0.02
CA PHE A 239 11.61 18.01 0.75
C PHE A 239 11.15 17.78 2.20
N PHE A 240 12.06 17.46 3.12
CA PHE A 240 11.69 17.21 4.50
C PHE A 240 11.01 18.43 5.14
N VAL A 241 9.82 18.21 5.70
CA VAL A 241 9.07 19.13 6.55
C VAL A 241 8.93 18.49 7.93
N ALA A 242 9.06 19.27 9.00
CA ALA A 242 9.03 18.78 10.37
C ALA A 242 7.62 18.30 10.77
N THR A 243 7.34 17.01 10.54
CA THR A 243 6.05 16.37 10.79
C THR A 243 6.25 15.05 11.54
N LYS A 244 5.17 14.48 12.07
CA LYS A 244 5.21 13.14 12.67
C LYS A 244 5.67 12.06 11.67
N MET A 245 5.28 12.17 10.40
CA MET A 245 5.66 11.23 9.35
C MET A 245 7.18 11.19 9.09
N THR A 246 7.83 12.36 9.08
CA THR A 246 9.28 12.45 8.86
C THR A 246 10.10 12.13 10.11
N LYS A 247 9.45 12.00 11.29
CA LYS A 247 10.08 11.81 12.61
C LYS A 247 11.03 12.96 13.02
N ILE A 248 10.91 14.12 12.38
CA ILE A 248 11.76 15.30 12.62
C ILE A 248 11.07 16.22 13.62
N ARG A 249 11.70 16.42 14.79
CA ARG A 249 11.13 17.22 15.88
C ARG A 249 11.61 18.67 15.91
N LYS A 250 12.81 18.95 15.39
CA LYS A 250 13.40 20.30 15.42
C LYS A 250 13.41 20.88 14.00
N PRO A 251 12.68 21.98 13.74
CA PRO A 251 12.71 22.63 12.44
C PRO A 251 14.08 23.29 12.20
N THR A 252 14.53 23.27 10.95
CA THR A 252 15.75 23.95 10.47
C THR A 252 15.41 24.75 9.21
N LEU A 253 16.37 25.53 8.69
CA LEU A 253 16.13 26.34 7.48
C LEU A 253 15.69 25.48 6.29
N ASP A 254 16.29 24.31 6.11
CA ASP A 254 15.99 23.32 5.06
C ASP A 254 14.86 22.35 5.45
N LYS A 255 14.43 22.36 6.71
CA LYS A 255 13.35 21.51 7.25
C LYS A 255 12.34 22.37 8.01
N PRO A 256 11.55 23.19 7.29
CA PRO A 256 10.64 24.13 7.91
C PRO A 256 9.54 23.42 8.71
N THR A 257 8.83 24.18 9.54
CA THR A 257 7.57 23.72 10.10
C THR A 257 6.51 23.61 9.00
N PRO A 258 5.45 22.79 9.19
CA PRO A 258 4.36 22.67 8.23
C PRO A 258 3.70 24.01 7.88
N GLU A 259 3.51 24.89 8.87
CA GLU A 259 2.87 26.19 8.71
C GLU A 259 3.72 27.09 7.81
N ARG A 260 5.02 27.20 8.12
CA ARG A 260 5.96 27.98 7.31
C ARG A 260 6.08 27.44 5.88
N TYR A 261 6.04 26.12 5.72
CA TYR A 261 6.11 25.48 4.41
C TYR A 261 4.87 25.83 3.58
N VAL A 262 3.66 25.61 4.12
CA VAL A 262 2.40 25.84 3.42
C VAL A 262 2.20 27.33 3.12
N ALA A 263 2.50 28.22 4.07
CA ALA A 263 2.41 29.66 3.85
C ALA A 263 3.26 30.10 2.64
N ALA A 264 4.48 29.56 2.51
CA ALA A 264 5.34 29.81 1.35
C ALA A 264 4.79 29.16 0.08
N GLU A 265 4.33 27.91 0.16
CA GLU A 265 3.89 27.13 -0.99
C GLU A 265 2.66 27.75 -1.66
N LEU A 266 1.68 28.20 -0.87
CA LEU A 266 0.46 28.82 -1.38
C LEU A 266 0.73 30.14 -2.13
N THR A 267 1.89 30.76 -1.95
CA THR A 267 2.29 31.94 -2.75
C THR A 267 2.82 31.57 -4.14
N THR A 268 3.14 30.31 -4.38
CA THR A 268 3.64 29.84 -5.69
C THR A 268 2.52 29.45 -6.65
N VAL A 269 1.28 29.32 -6.15
CA VAL A 269 0.12 28.89 -6.92
C VAL A 269 -0.14 29.82 -8.10
N GLY A 270 -0.30 29.24 -9.29
CA GLY A 270 -0.48 29.98 -10.54
C GLY A 270 0.79 30.62 -11.11
N LEU A 271 1.93 30.53 -10.42
CA LEU A 271 3.23 30.98 -10.94
C LEU A 271 4.08 29.82 -11.46
N GLN A 272 3.92 28.63 -10.87
CA GLN A 272 4.62 27.42 -11.28
C GLN A 272 3.64 26.26 -11.40
N ASP A 273 3.75 25.47 -12.46
CA ASP A 273 2.98 24.24 -12.62
C ASP A 273 3.56 23.10 -11.75
N GLN A 274 4.87 23.16 -11.48
CA GLN A 274 5.63 22.24 -10.63
C GLN A 274 6.50 23.06 -9.66
N THR A 275 6.40 22.80 -8.36
CA THR A 275 7.09 23.59 -7.32
C THR A 275 7.59 22.71 -6.18
N ASN A 276 8.69 23.09 -5.53
CA ASN A 276 9.10 22.51 -4.25
C ASN A 276 8.48 23.24 -3.04
N GLY A 277 7.59 24.23 -3.29
CA GLY A 277 6.78 24.96 -2.30
C GLY A 277 7.54 25.92 -1.40
N TYR A 278 8.85 25.78 -1.24
CA TYR A 278 9.63 26.58 -0.31
C TYR A 278 11.02 26.90 -0.87
N PHE A 279 11.49 28.14 -0.76
CA PHE A 279 12.69 28.60 -1.47
C PHE A 279 13.94 27.74 -1.21
N PRO A 280 14.33 27.41 0.05
CA PRO A 280 15.41 26.45 0.30
C PRO A 280 15.20 25.08 -0.35
N HIS A 281 13.95 24.59 -0.40
CA HIS A 281 13.61 23.34 -1.08
C HIS A 281 13.78 23.45 -2.59
N ALA A 282 13.42 24.58 -3.20
CA ALA A 282 13.61 24.82 -4.62
C ALA A 282 15.10 24.88 -5.01
N VAL A 283 15.94 25.51 -4.18
CA VAL A 283 17.39 25.48 -4.37
C VAL A 283 17.93 24.05 -4.30
N MET A 284 17.51 23.25 -3.31
CA MET A 284 17.91 21.84 -3.22
C MET A 284 17.42 21.02 -4.42
N GLY A 285 16.19 21.24 -4.88
CA GLY A 285 15.63 20.61 -6.08
C GLY A 285 16.45 20.92 -7.32
N TRP A 286 16.77 22.19 -7.55
CA TRP A 286 17.63 22.63 -8.66
C TRP A 286 19.03 22.02 -8.60
N LEU A 287 19.69 22.07 -7.43
CA LEU A 287 21.01 21.46 -7.23
C LEU A 287 21.00 19.96 -7.58
N THR A 288 20.01 19.22 -7.08
CA THR A 288 19.93 17.76 -7.23
C THR A 288 19.51 17.30 -8.63
N THR A 289 18.85 18.15 -9.42
CA THR A 289 18.38 17.79 -10.77
C THR A 289 19.22 18.36 -11.90
N VAL A 290 19.86 19.52 -11.70
CA VAL A 290 20.62 20.20 -12.76
C VAL A 290 22.12 20.00 -12.60
N LEU A 291 22.65 20.11 -11.37
CA LEU A 291 24.10 20.11 -11.17
C LEU A 291 24.66 18.71 -10.87
N VAL A 292 23.95 17.90 -10.10
CA VAL A 292 24.45 16.60 -9.64
C VAL A 292 24.03 15.50 -10.62
N PRO A 293 24.96 14.73 -11.21
CA PRO A 293 24.63 13.57 -12.01
C PRO A 293 23.73 12.58 -11.25
N ILE A 294 22.65 12.13 -11.90
CA ILE A 294 21.64 11.25 -11.29
C ILE A 294 22.23 9.99 -10.63
N LYS A 295 23.29 9.41 -11.21
CA LYS A 295 23.99 8.24 -10.64
C LYS A 295 24.55 8.53 -9.24
N LEU A 296 25.05 9.74 -9.00
CA LEU A 296 25.55 10.16 -7.69
C LEU A 296 24.39 10.36 -6.70
N VAL A 297 23.28 10.98 -7.14
CA VAL A 297 22.08 11.15 -6.30
C VAL A 297 21.58 9.78 -5.81
N ILE A 298 21.47 8.81 -6.72
CA ILE A 298 21.06 7.43 -6.40
C ILE A 298 22.08 6.76 -5.45
N TYR A 299 23.38 6.89 -5.73
CA TYR A 299 24.44 6.31 -4.90
C TYR A 299 24.40 6.84 -3.46
N PHE A 300 24.34 8.16 -3.27
CA PHE A 300 24.26 8.78 -1.95
C PHE A 300 22.94 8.47 -1.25
N GLY A 301 21.82 8.49 -1.98
CA GLY A 301 20.50 8.10 -1.46
C GLY A 301 20.49 6.66 -0.93
N MET A 302 21.05 5.71 -1.69
CA MET A 302 21.20 4.31 -1.25
C MET A 302 22.02 4.19 0.03
N ARG A 303 23.16 4.90 0.12
CA ARG A 303 24.02 4.87 1.30
C ARG A 303 23.32 5.44 2.54
N MET A 304 22.63 6.57 2.39
CA MET A 304 21.85 7.18 3.46
C MET A 304 20.73 6.25 3.95
N ASN A 305 19.94 5.69 3.02
CA ASN A 305 18.82 4.83 3.37
C ASN A 305 19.28 3.50 3.99
N LYS A 306 20.41 2.93 3.55
CA LYS A 306 21.03 1.76 4.20
C LYS A 306 21.46 2.06 5.64
N ALA A 307 22.01 3.25 5.89
CA ALA A 307 22.38 3.65 7.25
C ALA A 307 21.16 3.77 8.17
N GLN A 308 20.09 4.41 7.67
CA GLN A 308 18.82 4.52 8.40
C GLN A 308 18.16 3.16 8.65
N ARG A 309 18.22 2.24 7.68
CA ARG A 309 17.79 0.86 7.84
C ARG A 309 18.55 0.17 8.98
N GLY A 310 19.88 0.24 8.96
CA GLY A 310 20.72 -0.38 10.00
C GLY A 310 20.39 0.08 11.41
N THR A 311 20.11 1.37 11.59
CA THR A 311 19.70 1.91 12.90
C THR A 311 18.32 1.44 13.37
N ASN A 312 17.36 1.22 12.47
CA ASN A 312 16.00 0.79 12.84
C ASN A 312 15.93 -0.71 13.11
N VAL A 313 16.63 -1.52 12.30
CA VAL A 313 16.72 -2.98 12.52
C VAL A 313 17.40 -3.30 13.85
N GLN A 314 18.44 -2.55 14.24
CA GLN A 314 19.05 -2.68 15.57
C GLN A 314 18.11 -2.27 16.71
N TYR A 315 17.24 -1.28 16.49
CA TYR A 315 16.28 -0.81 17.49
C TYR A 315 15.10 -1.79 17.71
N GLU A 316 14.68 -2.50 16.67
CA GLU A 316 13.69 -3.58 16.78
C GLU A 316 14.28 -4.82 17.44
N GLY A 317 15.53 -5.20 17.12
CA GLY A 317 16.21 -6.31 17.78
C GLY A 317 16.55 -6.08 19.27
N SER A 318 16.66 -4.82 19.70
CA SER A 318 16.90 -4.46 21.11
C SER A 318 15.61 -4.24 21.93
N ARG A 319 14.43 -4.23 21.30
CA ARG A 319 13.14 -4.28 22.05
C ARG A 319 12.83 -5.66 22.62
N THR A 320 13.47 -6.71 22.13
CA THR A 320 13.37 -8.09 22.63
C THR A 320 14.27 -8.39 23.83
N PHE A 321 15.13 -7.47 24.26
CA PHE A 321 16.01 -7.66 25.41
C PHE A 321 16.23 -6.34 26.16
N ILE A 322 15.38 -6.02 27.14
CA ILE A 322 15.77 -5.14 28.26
C ILE A 322 15.11 -5.66 29.55
N GLN A 323 15.85 -6.53 30.26
CA GLN A 323 15.96 -6.49 31.71
C GLN A 323 17.43 -6.11 32.00
N ASP A 324 17.61 -5.08 32.84
CA ASP A 324 18.86 -4.53 33.41
C ASP A 324 19.76 -3.58 32.57
N THR A 325 19.83 -2.32 33.07
CA THR A 325 20.75 -1.19 32.75
C THR A 325 22.23 -1.45 33.12
N PRO A 326 23.28 -0.65 32.74
CA PRO A 326 23.24 0.79 32.38
C PRO A 326 24.14 1.28 31.20
N SER A 327 23.70 2.43 30.66
CA SER A 327 24.44 3.51 29.97
C SER A 327 25.84 3.24 29.41
N LEU A 328 25.98 3.23 28.07
CA LEU A 328 27.22 3.61 27.38
C LEU A 328 27.00 3.71 25.85
N LEU A 329 27.70 4.67 25.23
CA LEU A 329 28.03 4.79 23.79
C LEU A 329 27.09 5.61 22.89
N LYS A 330 27.25 6.94 23.01
CA LYS A 330 27.12 7.90 21.91
C LYS A 330 28.44 7.97 21.12
N GLY A 331 28.32 7.99 19.78
CA GLY A 331 29.33 8.54 18.88
C GLY A 331 29.84 7.55 17.84
N TYR A 332 29.67 7.87 16.55
CA TYR A 332 30.73 8.00 15.54
C TYR A 332 30.12 7.90 14.12
N ALA A 333 30.13 9.03 13.41
CA ALA A 333 30.29 9.09 11.96
C ALA A 333 30.57 10.55 11.58
N ASN A 334 31.84 10.95 11.59
CA ASN A 334 32.31 12.11 10.83
C ASN A 334 33.58 11.66 10.10
N ASN A 335 33.54 11.73 8.76
CA ASN A 335 34.53 12.45 7.94
C ASN A 335 34.21 12.26 6.46
N PHE A 336 33.53 13.26 5.88
CA PHE A 336 33.90 13.98 4.65
C PHE A 336 32.92 15.15 4.52
N SER A 337 33.23 16.22 5.26
CA SER A 337 32.44 17.44 5.34
C SER A 337 33.19 18.59 4.69
N TYR A 338 32.88 18.88 3.43
CA TYR A 338 33.16 20.18 2.81
C TYR A 338 32.00 20.50 1.87
N LEU A 339 30.85 20.85 2.45
CA LEU A 339 29.83 21.68 1.79
C LEU A 339 28.74 22.19 2.73
N LEU A 340 28.56 21.60 3.92
CA LEU A 340 27.58 22.11 4.89
C LEU A 340 28.04 21.86 6.34
N LYS A 341 28.58 22.88 7.01
CA LYS A 341 28.62 23.01 8.48
C LYS A 341 28.55 24.50 8.89
N PHE A 342 27.45 24.88 9.54
CA PHE A 342 27.47 25.88 10.59
C PHE A 342 26.74 25.28 11.80
N THR A 343 27.51 24.76 12.75
CA THR A 343 27.18 24.76 14.17
C THR A 343 28.49 24.57 14.95
N HIS A 344 28.98 25.66 15.54
CA HIS A 344 29.97 25.63 16.61
C HIS A 344 29.23 25.36 17.92
N VAL A 345 29.69 24.37 18.69
CA VAL A 345 29.58 24.36 20.15
C VAL A 345 30.92 23.84 20.66
N GLU A 346 31.59 24.65 21.47
CA GLU A 346 32.86 24.34 22.12
C GLU A 346 32.73 23.15 23.06
N GLN A 347 33.73 22.27 23.08
CA GLN A 347 33.99 21.40 24.23
C GLN A 347 35.49 21.28 24.48
N LYS A 348 35.84 21.46 25.76
CA LYS A 348 37.19 21.50 26.31
C LYS A 348 37.93 20.18 26.13
N SER A 349 39.25 20.35 25.98
CA SER A 349 40.30 19.37 25.74
C SER A 349 40.43 18.26 26.79
N GLY A 350 40.61 17.03 26.31
CA GLY A 350 41.23 15.92 27.04
C GLY A 350 41.89 14.98 26.05
N SER A 351 43.22 14.93 26.04
CA SER A 351 44.03 14.13 25.12
C SER A 351 44.19 12.70 25.62
N TRP A 352 43.83 11.67 24.85
CA TRP A 352 44.41 10.33 25.04
C TRP A 352 44.56 9.57 23.71
N LYS A 353 45.69 8.89 23.58
CA LYS A 353 46.28 8.29 22.37
C LYS A 353 45.49 7.08 21.87
N ALA A 354 45.34 6.96 20.55
CA ALA A 354 44.70 5.84 19.87
C ALA A 354 45.66 4.64 19.70
N GLY A 355 45.23 3.46 20.15
CA GLY A 355 45.73 2.17 19.68
C GLY A 355 44.85 1.69 18.53
N ALA A 356 45.45 1.30 17.40
CA ALA A 356 44.73 0.80 16.25
C ALA A 356 44.17 -0.60 16.54
N VAL A 357 42.86 -0.77 16.41
CA VAL A 357 42.21 -2.09 16.39
C VAL A 357 41.77 -2.36 14.95
N THR A 358 42.40 -3.35 14.33
CA THR A 358 42.02 -3.90 13.04
C THR A 358 40.80 -4.80 13.24
N TYR A 359 39.71 -4.53 12.52
CA TYR A 359 38.50 -5.35 12.58
C TYR A 359 38.62 -6.51 11.58
N GLU A 360 38.59 -7.74 12.09
CA GLU A 360 38.37 -8.94 11.29
C GLU A 360 36.87 -9.17 11.10
N PHE A 361 36.46 -9.33 9.84
CA PHE A 361 35.08 -9.65 9.47
C PHE A 361 34.84 -11.14 9.69
N ASN A 362 34.02 -11.48 10.68
CA ASN A 362 33.46 -12.82 10.83
C ASN A 362 32.11 -12.88 10.08
N GLN A 363 31.98 -13.81 9.12
CA GLN A 363 30.69 -14.09 8.51
C GLN A 363 29.67 -14.51 9.59
N PRO A 364 28.43 -14.01 9.54
CA PRO A 364 27.39 -14.46 10.46
C PRO A 364 27.21 -15.98 10.32
N SER A 365 27.22 -16.68 11.45
CA SER A 365 27.14 -18.14 11.56
C SER A 365 25.72 -18.69 11.36
N GLU A 366 24.72 -17.83 11.19
CA GLU A 366 23.34 -18.24 10.98
C GLU A 366 23.10 -18.55 9.50
N PRO A 367 22.61 -19.74 9.17
CA PRO A 367 22.37 -20.14 7.79
C PRO A 367 21.32 -19.22 7.16
N ILE A 368 21.65 -18.64 6.00
CA ILE A 368 20.69 -17.96 5.13
C ILE A 368 19.63 -19.00 4.74
N ARG A 369 18.42 -18.88 5.31
CA ARG A 369 17.31 -19.78 4.99
C ARG A 369 16.66 -19.30 3.70
N GLU A 370 16.81 -20.08 2.64
CA GLU A 370 16.13 -19.78 1.38
C GLU A 370 14.63 -19.98 1.53
N LYS A 371 13.84 -19.05 0.97
CA LYS A 371 12.38 -19.18 0.95
C LYS A 371 12.01 -20.41 0.10
N PRO A 372 11.19 -21.34 0.62
CA PRO A 372 10.77 -22.50 -0.16
C PRO A 372 10.06 -22.07 -1.45
N VAL A 373 10.40 -22.73 -2.56
CA VAL A 373 9.72 -22.53 -3.84
C VAL A 373 8.27 -23.00 -3.69
N GLU A 374 7.31 -22.18 -4.16
CA GLU A 374 5.91 -22.57 -4.16
C GLU A 374 5.69 -23.75 -5.11
N LYS A 375 5.05 -24.82 -4.61
CA LYS A 375 4.72 -26.00 -5.41
C LYS A 375 3.33 -25.82 -6.01
N VAL A 376 3.18 -26.10 -7.30
CA VAL A 376 1.88 -26.12 -7.97
C VAL A 376 1.56 -27.58 -8.32
N ILE A 377 0.36 -28.04 -7.98
CA ILE A 377 -0.13 -29.39 -8.27
C ILE A 377 -1.34 -29.27 -9.18
N GLU A 378 -1.20 -29.77 -10.41
CA GLU A 378 -2.26 -29.78 -11.44
C GLU A 378 -2.57 -31.20 -11.92
N ASP A 379 -1.57 -32.08 -11.93
CA ASP A 379 -1.72 -33.43 -12.43
C ASP A 379 -2.48 -34.35 -11.47
N ALA A 380 -3.10 -35.39 -12.04
CA ALA A 380 -3.71 -36.45 -11.25
C ALA A 380 -2.64 -37.20 -10.44
N GLY A 381 -2.87 -37.41 -9.15
CA GLY A 381 -1.89 -38.11 -8.32
C GLY A 381 -2.17 -38.10 -6.83
N ILE A 382 -1.33 -38.83 -6.11
CA ILE A 382 -1.26 -38.85 -4.64
C ILE A 382 0.03 -38.15 -4.23
N TYR A 383 -0.10 -37.13 -3.40
CA TYR A 383 0.97 -36.23 -3.00
C TYR A 383 1.10 -36.24 -1.48
N GLU A 384 2.24 -36.70 -0.97
CA GLU A 384 2.60 -36.54 0.44
C GLU A 384 3.31 -35.20 0.61
N ILE A 385 2.56 -34.19 1.06
CA ILE A 385 3.02 -32.80 1.11
C ILE A 385 3.89 -32.51 2.34
N SER A 386 3.78 -33.30 3.40
CA SER A 386 4.69 -33.29 4.55
C SER A 386 4.66 -34.61 5.32
N GLN A 387 5.71 -34.91 6.08
CA GLN A 387 5.80 -36.06 7.00
C GLN A 387 5.93 -35.66 8.47
N SER A 388 6.10 -34.37 8.73
CA SER A 388 6.34 -33.78 10.06
C SER A 388 5.70 -32.38 10.13
N PRO A 389 5.37 -31.87 11.33
CA PRO A 389 5.65 -32.46 12.65
C PRO A 389 4.70 -33.57 13.12
N THR A 390 3.41 -33.54 12.75
CA THR A 390 2.43 -34.50 13.31
C THR A 390 2.46 -35.85 12.60
N GLY A 391 2.76 -35.87 11.30
CA GLY A 391 2.86 -37.08 10.50
C GLY A 391 2.64 -36.82 9.02
N VAL A 392 2.23 -37.85 8.28
CA VAL A 392 2.02 -37.74 6.83
C VAL A 392 0.77 -36.91 6.53
N SER A 393 0.96 -35.75 5.90
CA SER A 393 -0.10 -34.98 5.25
C SER A 393 -0.20 -35.38 3.79
N ARG A 394 -1.37 -35.86 3.35
CA ARG A 394 -1.57 -36.41 2.01
C ARG A 394 -2.71 -35.71 1.29
N LEU A 395 -2.48 -35.41 0.01
CA LEU A 395 -3.47 -34.92 -0.93
C LEU A 395 -3.64 -35.93 -2.07
N ARG A 396 -4.87 -36.19 -2.50
CA ARG A 396 -5.16 -36.95 -3.72
C ARG A 396 -5.96 -36.06 -4.68
N LEU A 397 -5.39 -35.77 -5.85
CA LEU A 397 -6.03 -34.95 -6.87
C LEU A 397 -6.50 -35.83 -8.03
N LEU A 398 -7.77 -35.65 -8.41
CA LEU A 398 -8.42 -36.36 -9.50
C LEU A 398 -9.08 -35.32 -10.43
N PRO A 399 -8.32 -34.71 -11.36
CA PRO A 399 -8.85 -33.88 -12.44
C PRO A 399 -9.77 -34.71 -13.33
N GLY A 400 -10.88 -34.12 -13.78
CA GLY A 400 -11.84 -34.83 -14.65
C GLY A 400 -12.56 -36.01 -13.97
N PHE A 401 -12.67 -35.99 -12.63
CA PHE A 401 -13.44 -36.99 -11.87
C PHE A 401 -14.89 -37.09 -12.36
N LEU A 402 -15.48 -35.97 -12.75
CA LEU A 402 -16.74 -35.93 -13.48
C LEU A 402 -16.48 -35.63 -14.96
N ALA A 403 -17.21 -36.31 -15.85
CA ALA A 403 -17.27 -35.93 -17.26
C ALA A 403 -17.86 -34.52 -17.40
N LEU A 404 -17.36 -33.73 -18.37
CA LEU A 404 -17.74 -32.32 -18.53
C LEU A 404 -19.26 -32.11 -18.62
N GLU A 405 -19.96 -32.91 -19.44
CA GLU A 405 -21.42 -32.81 -19.57
C GLU A 405 -22.16 -33.07 -18.26
N GLN A 406 -21.68 -34.03 -17.47
CA GLN A 406 -22.24 -34.34 -16.15
C GLN A 406 -21.97 -33.19 -15.17
N ALA A 407 -20.76 -32.64 -15.20
CA ALA A 407 -20.36 -31.54 -14.35
C ALA A 407 -21.14 -30.25 -14.68
N ASP A 408 -21.38 -29.95 -15.96
CA ASP A 408 -22.17 -28.79 -16.43
C ASP A 408 -23.63 -28.90 -15.99
N TRP A 409 -24.22 -30.09 -16.16
CA TRP A 409 -25.58 -30.36 -15.74
C TRP A 409 -25.73 -30.23 -14.22
N MET A 410 -24.82 -30.84 -13.45
CA MET A 410 -24.81 -30.76 -11.99
C MET A 410 -24.60 -29.33 -11.49
N PHE A 411 -23.67 -28.58 -12.11
CA PHE A 411 -23.43 -27.18 -11.77
C PHE A 411 -24.69 -26.34 -11.94
N SER A 412 -25.33 -26.43 -13.10
CA SER A 412 -26.55 -25.67 -13.41
C SER A 412 -27.70 -26.03 -12.47
N LYS A 413 -27.88 -27.33 -12.18
CA LYS A 413 -28.92 -27.85 -11.29
C LYS A 413 -28.72 -27.36 -9.85
N LEU A 414 -27.51 -27.52 -9.31
CA LEU A 414 -27.20 -27.13 -7.93
C LEU A 414 -27.20 -25.61 -7.74
N LEU A 415 -26.75 -24.84 -8.75
CA LEU A 415 -26.79 -23.39 -8.70
C LEU A 415 -28.23 -22.88 -8.58
N ALA A 416 -29.18 -23.48 -9.31
CA ALA A 416 -30.58 -23.09 -9.30
C ALA A 416 -31.38 -23.61 -8.11
N GLU A 417 -31.12 -24.84 -7.64
CA GLU A 417 -32.01 -25.55 -6.70
C GLU A 417 -31.54 -25.53 -5.25
N LEU A 418 -30.26 -25.26 -4.97
CA LEU A 418 -29.78 -25.20 -3.58
C LEU A 418 -30.20 -23.88 -2.89
N PRO A 419 -30.58 -23.91 -1.59
CA PRO A 419 -31.02 -22.75 -0.84
C PRO A 419 -29.81 -21.93 -0.34
N TRP A 420 -29.13 -21.26 -1.28
CA TRP A 420 -27.94 -20.45 -0.98
C TRP A 420 -28.27 -19.30 -0.02
N SER A 421 -27.49 -19.19 1.06
CA SER A 421 -27.67 -18.14 2.06
C SER A 421 -26.33 -17.53 2.44
N LEU A 422 -26.34 -16.22 2.71
CA LEU A 422 -25.20 -15.55 3.33
C LEU A 422 -25.22 -15.85 4.83
N LYS A 423 -24.12 -16.32 5.38
CA LYS A 423 -24.01 -16.61 6.82
C LYS A 423 -23.28 -15.49 7.53
N THR A 424 -23.78 -15.14 8.70
CA THR A 424 -23.13 -14.23 9.65
C THR A 424 -22.39 -15.06 10.68
N ASN A 425 -21.08 -14.87 10.79
CA ASN A 425 -20.21 -15.46 11.79
C ASN A 425 -19.73 -14.40 12.77
N TYR A 426 -19.10 -14.83 13.87
CA TYR A 426 -18.57 -13.94 14.90
C TYR A 426 -17.05 -14.12 15.04
N GLY A 427 -16.30 -13.02 14.99
CA GLY A 427 -14.85 -12.99 15.15
C GLY A 427 -14.40 -13.30 16.59
N MET A 428 -13.08 -13.39 16.81
CA MET A 428 -12.53 -13.65 18.15
C MET A 428 -12.86 -12.56 19.17
N ALA A 429 -13.06 -11.32 18.73
CA ALA A 429 -13.50 -10.18 19.54
C ALA A 429 -15.03 -10.03 19.66
N GLY A 430 -15.81 -10.97 19.09
CA GLY A 430 -17.28 -10.94 19.12
C GLY A 430 -17.94 -10.12 18.01
N GLU A 431 -17.17 -9.53 17.09
CA GLU A 431 -17.71 -8.76 15.96
C GLU A 431 -18.40 -9.68 14.94
N ALA A 432 -19.61 -9.32 14.51
CA ALA A 432 -20.33 -10.03 13.46
C ALA A 432 -19.74 -9.69 12.08
N TYR A 433 -19.42 -10.71 11.27
CA TYR A 433 -19.00 -10.54 9.88
C TYR A 433 -19.76 -11.51 8.98
N GLU A 434 -20.07 -11.08 7.77
CA GLU A 434 -20.68 -11.93 6.76
C GLU A 434 -19.60 -12.71 6.01
N GLU A 435 -19.83 -14.00 5.79
CA GLU A 435 -18.93 -14.79 4.97
C GLU A 435 -18.95 -14.26 3.53
N PRO A 436 -17.79 -13.98 2.90
CA PRO A 436 -17.73 -13.52 1.53
C PRO A 436 -17.91 -14.72 0.56
N ARG A 437 -18.98 -15.49 0.74
CA ARG A 437 -19.47 -16.60 -0.10
C ARG A 437 -20.85 -17.01 0.39
N LEU A 438 -21.66 -17.60 -0.48
CA LEU A 438 -22.94 -18.17 -0.08
C LEU A 438 -22.74 -19.62 0.34
N THR A 439 -23.42 -20.07 1.40
CA THR A 439 -23.31 -21.44 1.88
C THR A 439 -24.67 -22.06 2.15
N CYS A 440 -24.73 -23.38 1.99
CA CYS A 440 -25.78 -24.22 2.53
C CYS A 440 -25.15 -25.55 2.99
N TRP A 441 -25.81 -26.24 3.92
CA TRP A 441 -25.25 -27.42 4.56
C TRP A 441 -26.31 -28.51 4.69
N TYR A 442 -25.88 -29.75 4.47
CA TYR A 442 -26.67 -30.95 4.65
C TYR A 442 -25.85 -31.94 5.48
N GLY A 443 -26.50 -32.60 6.43
CA GLY A 443 -25.83 -33.56 7.27
C GLY A 443 -26.71 -34.14 8.36
N GLU A 444 -26.30 -35.30 8.85
CA GLU A 444 -27.10 -36.15 9.74
C GLU A 444 -27.02 -35.72 11.22
N LEU A 445 -25.96 -35.01 11.60
CA LEU A 445 -25.71 -34.53 12.96
C LEU A 445 -25.50 -33.01 13.00
N PRO A 446 -25.90 -32.31 14.08
CA PRO A 446 -25.59 -30.90 14.24
C PRO A 446 -24.08 -30.64 14.11
N TYR A 447 -23.73 -29.58 13.38
CA TYR A 447 -22.34 -29.23 13.10
C TYR A 447 -22.06 -27.81 13.56
N THR A 448 -21.08 -27.65 14.47
CA THR A 448 -20.63 -26.31 14.87
C THR A 448 -19.46 -25.89 14.00
N TYR A 449 -19.70 -24.93 13.11
CA TYR A 449 -18.68 -24.29 12.27
C TYR A 449 -18.51 -22.84 12.68
N SER A 450 -17.27 -22.37 12.87
CA SER A 450 -16.97 -20.98 13.21
C SER A 450 -17.85 -20.42 14.36
N ARG A 451 -18.11 -21.25 15.39
CA ARG A 451 -18.97 -20.96 16.57
C ARG A 451 -20.48 -20.82 16.29
N SER A 452 -20.94 -21.16 15.09
CA SER A 452 -22.36 -21.24 14.74
C SER A 452 -22.78 -22.70 14.61
N THR A 453 -23.75 -23.14 15.42
CA THR A 453 -24.27 -24.51 15.36
C THR A 453 -25.35 -24.62 14.27
N MET A 454 -25.03 -25.35 13.21
CA MET A 454 -25.97 -25.74 12.16
C MET A 454 -26.77 -26.94 12.64
N GLN A 455 -28.10 -26.83 12.61
CA GLN A 455 -29.00 -27.94 12.94
C GLN A 455 -28.95 -29.01 11.86
N ALA A 456 -29.12 -30.28 12.25
CA ALA A 456 -29.11 -31.41 11.32
C ALA A 456 -30.12 -31.21 10.18
N ASN A 457 -29.68 -31.44 8.94
CA ASN A 457 -30.48 -31.28 7.74
C ASN A 457 -30.35 -32.55 6.91
N THR A 458 -31.28 -33.48 7.14
CA THR A 458 -31.32 -34.80 6.50
C THR A 458 -32.02 -34.79 5.14
N GLN A 459 -32.54 -33.64 4.69
CA GLN A 459 -33.20 -33.50 3.40
C GLN A 459 -32.20 -33.27 2.27
N TRP A 460 -31.32 -34.26 2.03
CA TRP A 460 -30.29 -34.13 1.01
C TRP A 460 -30.89 -34.00 -0.38
N HIS A 461 -30.35 -33.06 -1.16
CA HIS A 461 -30.67 -32.95 -2.57
C HIS A 461 -30.25 -34.23 -3.34
N PRO A 462 -31.06 -34.78 -4.26
CA PRO A 462 -30.75 -36.05 -4.94
C PRO A 462 -29.39 -36.07 -5.65
N VAL A 463 -28.99 -34.93 -6.24
CA VAL A 463 -27.66 -34.78 -6.88
C VAL A 463 -26.54 -34.87 -5.84
N LEU A 464 -26.70 -34.29 -4.65
CA LEU A 464 -25.69 -34.37 -3.58
C LEU A 464 -25.56 -35.80 -3.04
N LEU A 465 -26.67 -36.55 -2.93
CA LEU A 465 -26.63 -37.97 -2.55
C LEU A 465 -25.89 -38.82 -3.59
N ASN A 466 -26.18 -38.61 -4.88
CA ASN A 466 -25.52 -39.34 -5.96
C ASN A 466 -24.01 -39.03 -6.01
N LEU A 467 -23.63 -37.75 -5.85
CA LEU A 467 -22.24 -37.33 -5.75
C LEU A 467 -21.54 -37.96 -4.56
N ARG A 468 -22.18 -37.94 -3.37
CA ARG A 468 -21.65 -38.61 -2.18
C ARG A 468 -21.36 -40.07 -2.47
N GLN A 469 -22.35 -40.84 -2.92
CA GLN A 469 -22.19 -42.26 -3.21
C GLN A 469 -21.12 -42.56 -4.27
N THR A 470 -20.91 -41.64 -5.23
CA THR A 470 -19.88 -41.78 -6.26
C THR A 470 -18.49 -41.54 -5.69
N ILE A 471 -18.32 -40.49 -4.88
CA ILE A 471 -17.06 -40.21 -4.19
C ILE A 471 -16.74 -41.33 -3.20
N GLU A 472 -17.70 -41.80 -2.41
CA GLU A 472 -17.52 -42.87 -1.42
C GLU A 472 -17.03 -44.18 -2.07
N ARG A 473 -17.56 -44.51 -3.26
CA ARG A 473 -17.11 -45.67 -4.05
C ARG A 473 -15.68 -45.50 -4.57
N GLU A 474 -15.31 -44.30 -5.02
CA GLU A 474 -13.98 -44.02 -5.57
C GLU A 474 -12.87 -44.05 -4.51
N ILE A 475 -13.16 -43.59 -3.29
CA ILE A 475 -12.15 -43.46 -2.23
C ILE A 475 -12.30 -44.49 -1.10
N SER A 476 -13.34 -45.34 -1.13
CA SER A 476 -13.63 -46.33 -0.09
C SER A 476 -13.73 -45.73 1.32
N HIS A 477 -14.31 -44.53 1.43
CA HIS A 477 -14.56 -43.82 2.69
C HIS A 477 -15.99 -43.29 2.67
N THR A 478 -16.67 -43.29 3.82
CA THR A 478 -18.06 -42.83 3.95
C THR A 478 -18.13 -41.39 4.45
N PHE A 479 -19.14 -40.62 4.04
CA PHE A 479 -19.40 -39.27 4.52
C PHE A 479 -20.85 -39.10 5.00
N ASN A 480 -21.07 -38.25 6.00
CA ASN A 480 -22.42 -37.98 6.53
C ASN A 480 -22.77 -36.47 6.56
N SER A 481 -21.90 -35.63 5.99
CA SER A 481 -22.07 -34.18 5.93
C SER A 481 -21.49 -33.63 4.63
N VAL A 482 -22.14 -32.61 4.07
CA VAL A 482 -21.63 -31.79 2.96
C VAL A 482 -21.87 -30.31 3.24
N LEU A 483 -20.79 -29.53 3.18
CA LEU A 483 -20.86 -28.06 3.15
C LEU A 483 -20.74 -27.61 1.69
N CYS A 484 -21.79 -26.96 1.19
CA CYS A 484 -21.82 -26.40 -0.15
C CYS A 484 -21.40 -24.93 -0.07
N ASN A 485 -20.42 -24.54 -0.87
CA ASN A 485 -19.92 -23.17 -0.95
C ASN A 485 -20.10 -22.66 -2.38
N LEU A 486 -20.81 -21.54 -2.54
CA LEU A 486 -20.93 -20.83 -3.81
C LEU A 486 -20.12 -19.54 -3.72
N TYR A 487 -19.07 -19.49 -4.53
CA TYR A 487 -18.29 -18.29 -4.82
C TYR A 487 -18.93 -17.67 -6.06
N ARG A 488 -19.57 -16.51 -5.91
CA ARG A 488 -20.34 -15.87 -6.98
C ARG A 488 -19.44 -15.31 -8.07
N ASP A 489 -18.29 -14.78 -7.68
CA ASP A 489 -17.29 -14.16 -8.54
C ASP A 489 -15.88 -14.20 -7.89
N GLY A 490 -14.92 -13.47 -8.47
CA GLY A 490 -13.55 -13.34 -7.96
C GLY A 490 -13.44 -12.65 -6.59
N LYS A 491 -14.47 -11.92 -6.12
CA LYS A 491 -14.46 -11.19 -4.85
C LYS A 491 -14.85 -12.07 -3.66
N ASP A 492 -15.51 -13.20 -3.92
CA ASP A 492 -15.82 -14.20 -2.91
C ASP A 492 -14.56 -15.02 -2.55
N SER A 493 -14.42 -15.37 -1.27
CA SER A 493 -13.22 -16.00 -0.72
C SER A 493 -13.49 -16.77 0.59
N ILE A 494 -12.50 -17.53 1.02
CA ILE A 494 -12.41 -18.08 2.39
C ILE A 494 -10.98 -17.88 2.87
N ALA A 495 -10.80 -17.26 4.03
CA ALA A 495 -9.49 -16.95 4.60
C ALA A 495 -8.74 -18.22 5.04
N TRP A 496 -7.46 -18.08 5.36
CA TRP A 496 -6.64 -19.17 5.90
C TRP A 496 -7.28 -19.83 7.13
N HIS A 497 -7.59 -21.13 7.03
CA HIS A 497 -8.12 -21.95 8.12
C HIS A 497 -7.66 -23.40 7.99
N SER A 498 -7.96 -24.22 9.00
CA SER A 498 -7.86 -25.68 8.92
C SER A 498 -9.19 -26.25 9.41
N ASP A 499 -9.62 -27.36 8.82
CA ASP A 499 -10.83 -28.05 9.23
C ASP A 499 -10.51 -28.91 10.47
N LYS A 500 -10.50 -28.26 11.63
CA LYS A 500 -10.09 -28.82 12.93
C LYS A 500 -11.21 -28.84 13.98
N GLU A 501 -12.47 -28.81 13.54
CA GLU A 501 -13.57 -28.95 14.48
C GLU A 501 -13.48 -30.29 15.21
N LEU A 502 -13.72 -30.28 16.54
CA LEU A 502 -13.64 -31.49 17.37
C LEU A 502 -14.55 -32.62 16.87
N SER A 503 -15.67 -32.25 16.27
CA SER A 503 -16.65 -33.16 15.69
C SER A 503 -16.15 -33.90 14.45
N LEU A 504 -15.04 -33.49 13.82
CA LEU A 504 -14.44 -34.22 12.68
C LEU A 504 -13.53 -35.38 13.11
N GLY A 505 -13.22 -35.48 14.41
CA GLY A 505 -12.27 -36.47 14.93
C GLY A 505 -10.81 -36.21 14.52
N PRO A 506 -9.87 -37.06 14.97
CA PRO A 506 -8.47 -36.93 14.60
C PRO A 506 -8.23 -37.31 13.13
N GLN A 507 -7.38 -36.55 12.44
CA GLN A 507 -6.97 -36.79 11.04
C GLN A 507 -8.14 -37.05 10.07
N PRO A 508 -9.07 -36.08 9.92
CA PRO A 508 -10.26 -36.28 9.11
C PRO A 508 -9.92 -36.46 7.64
N THR A 509 -10.63 -37.37 6.98
CA THR A 509 -10.65 -37.47 5.52
C THR A 509 -11.70 -36.50 4.99
N ILE A 510 -11.30 -35.61 4.09
CA ILE A 510 -12.17 -34.55 3.55
C ILE A 510 -12.11 -34.61 2.03
N ALA A 511 -13.28 -34.70 1.39
CA ALA A 511 -13.38 -34.68 -0.07
C ALA A 511 -13.99 -33.36 -0.55
N SER A 512 -13.32 -32.71 -1.51
CA SER A 512 -13.71 -31.41 -2.07
C SER A 512 -13.90 -31.52 -3.57
N LEU A 513 -15.14 -31.41 -4.04
CA LEU A 513 -15.50 -31.44 -5.46
C LEU A 513 -15.79 -30.03 -5.96
N SER A 514 -15.14 -29.61 -7.05
CA SER A 514 -15.30 -28.28 -7.64
C SER A 514 -16.11 -28.30 -8.95
N LEU A 515 -17.06 -27.39 -9.08
CA LEU A 515 -17.91 -27.18 -10.26
C LEU A 515 -17.95 -25.68 -10.62
N GLY A 516 -18.12 -25.33 -11.90
CA GLY A 516 -18.03 -23.96 -12.40
C GLY A 516 -16.59 -23.51 -12.63
N ASP A 517 -16.36 -22.20 -12.45
CA ASP A 517 -15.09 -21.57 -12.81
C ASP A 517 -13.91 -22.01 -11.94
N THR A 518 -12.70 -21.97 -12.51
CA THR A 518 -11.49 -22.44 -11.83
C THR A 518 -11.05 -21.43 -10.77
N ARG A 519 -10.76 -21.91 -9.55
CA ARG A 519 -10.18 -21.09 -8.48
C ARG A 519 -9.02 -21.82 -7.80
N VAL A 520 -8.05 -21.05 -7.33
CA VAL A 520 -6.84 -21.63 -6.72
C VAL A 520 -7.06 -21.96 -5.25
N PHE A 521 -6.99 -23.25 -4.92
CA PHE A 521 -6.91 -23.73 -3.55
C PHE A 521 -5.46 -23.67 -3.07
N SER A 522 -5.18 -22.78 -2.13
CA SER A 522 -3.83 -22.55 -1.61
C SER A 522 -3.67 -23.20 -0.24
N LEU A 523 -2.60 -23.94 -0.03
CA LEU A 523 -2.17 -24.46 1.27
C LEU A 523 -0.87 -23.79 1.73
N ARG A 524 -0.76 -23.54 3.03
CA ARG A 524 0.49 -23.13 3.69
C ARG A 524 0.72 -23.99 4.92
N LYS A 525 1.95 -24.45 5.11
CA LYS A 525 2.34 -25.23 6.29
C LYS A 525 2.36 -24.31 7.50
N LYS A 526 1.92 -24.82 8.65
CA LYS A 526 2.01 -24.09 9.90
C LYS A 526 3.47 -24.05 10.35
N PRO A 527 3.95 -22.88 10.78
CA PRO A 527 5.31 -22.77 11.27
C PRO A 527 5.47 -23.55 12.59
N PRO A 528 6.67 -24.07 12.88
CA PRO A 528 6.97 -24.68 14.17
C PRO A 528 6.77 -23.66 15.31
N PRO A 529 6.56 -24.13 16.55
CA PRO A 529 6.32 -23.24 17.70
C PRO A 529 7.41 -22.18 17.91
N GLU A 530 8.65 -22.51 17.56
CA GLU A 530 9.84 -21.66 17.65
C GLU A 530 9.77 -20.42 16.74
N GLU A 531 9.00 -20.48 15.64
CA GLU A 531 8.85 -19.39 14.68
C GLU A 531 7.72 -18.42 15.07
N HIS A 532 7.09 -18.59 16.25
CA HIS A 532 6.10 -17.66 16.82
C HIS A 532 4.95 -17.24 15.87
N GLY A 533 4.56 -18.12 14.95
CA GLY A 533 3.51 -17.83 13.98
C GLY A 533 3.97 -17.07 12.74
N ASP A 534 5.28 -16.98 12.48
CA ASP A 534 5.83 -16.43 11.24
C ASP A 534 5.65 -17.43 10.07
N TYR A 535 4.88 -17.05 9.06
CA TYR A 535 4.66 -17.86 7.86
C TYR A 535 5.61 -17.48 6.69
N THR A 536 6.65 -16.67 6.93
CA THR A 536 7.57 -16.17 5.90
C THR A 536 8.27 -17.30 5.15
N TYR A 537 8.73 -18.32 5.89
CA TYR A 537 9.42 -19.49 5.35
C TYR A 537 8.56 -20.75 5.32
N ALA A 538 7.24 -20.61 5.48
CA ALA A 538 6.31 -21.72 5.40
C ALA A 538 6.29 -22.31 3.99
N GLU A 539 6.31 -23.63 3.90
CA GLU A 539 6.07 -24.34 2.64
C GLU A 539 4.67 -24.03 2.12
N ARG A 540 4.53 -23.85 0.81
CA ARG A 540 3.25 -23.51 0.15
C ARG A 540 2.97 -24.43 -1.02
N VAL A 541 1.70 -24.79 -1.15
CA VAL A 541 1.18 -25.62 -2.25
C VAL A 541 -0.04 -24.90 -2.86
N LYS A 542 -0.11 -24.80 -4.17
CA LYS A 542 -1.25 -24.25 -4.91
C LYS A 542 -1.86 -25.33 -5.79
N ILE A 543 -3.18 -25.41 -5.80
CA ILE A 543 -3.94 -26.40 -6.55
C ILE A 543 -5.06 -25.68 -7.30
N PRO A 544 -4.92 -25.42 -8.61
CA PRO A 544 -6.02 -24.93 -9.42
C PRO A 544 -7.12 -25.99 -9.47
N LEU A 545 -8.28 -25.70 -8.89
CA LEU A 545 -9.40 -26.65 -8.88
C LEU A 545 -10.38 -26.30 -10.01
N SER A 546 -10.18 -26.95 -11.15
CA SER A 546 -11.01 -26.79 -12.34
C SER A 546 -12.34 -27.54 -12.26
N HIS A 547 -13.21 -27.28 -13.24
CA HIS A 547 -14.52 -27.91 -13.36
C HIS A 547 -14.46 -29.45 -13.30
N GLY A 548 -15.26 -30.06 -12.43
CA GLY A 548 -15.34 -31.53 -12.28
C GLY A 548 -14.17 -32.16 -11.54
N THR A 549 -13.31 -31.37 -10.87
CA THR A 549 -12.11 -31.87 -10.17
C THR A 549 -12.41 -32.24 -8.73
N LEU A 550 -11.93 -33.42 -8.31
CA LEU A 550 -12.03 -33.91 -6.93
C LEU A 550 -10.66 -33.84 -6.23
N LEU A 551 -10.62 -33.18 -5.08
CA LEU A 551 -9.46 -33.10 -4.19
C LEU A 551 -9.79 -33.80 -2.87
N ILE A 552 -8.96 -34.73 -2.43
CA ILE A 552 -9.05 -35.38 -1.12
C ILE A 552 -7.90 -34.91 -0.24
N MET A 553 -8.21 -34.55 1.00
CA MET A 553 -7.25 -34.22 2.05
C MET A 553 -7.30 -35.29 3.14
N GLU A 554 -6.16 -35.89 3.46
CA GLU A 554 -6.05 -37.01 4.40
C GLU A 554 -4.87 -36.82 5.37
N GLY A 555 -4.86 -37.65 6.41
CA GLY A 555 -3.78 -37.71 7.40
C GLY A 555 -3.65 -36.42 8.19
N CYS A 556 -2.43 -35.96 8.37
CA CYS A 556 -2.11 -34.78 9.19
C CYS A 556 -2.34 -33.45 8.46
N THR A 557 -3.02 -33.43 7.32
CA THR A 557 -3.19 -32.22 6.51
C THR A 557 -3.87 -31.09 7.28
N GLN A 558 -4.97 -31.39 7.99
CA GLN A 558 -5.63 -30.36 8.81
C GLN A 558 -4.76 -29.97 10.00
N ASP A 559 -3.91 -30.89 10.47
CA ASP A 559 -3.00 -30.67 11.58
C ASP A 559 -1.90 -29.68 11.29
N ASP A 560 -1.16 -29.94 10.21
CA ASP A 560 0.06 -29.27 9.84
C ASP A 560 -0.14 -28.15 8.82
N TRP A 561 -1.29 -28.08 8.14
CA TRP A 561 -1.53 -27.12 7.06
C TRP A 561 -2.77 -26.26 7.29
N GLN A 562 -2.72 -25.02 6.82
CA GLN A 562 -3.89 -24.17 6.61
C GLN A 562 -4.16 -24.06 5.12
N HIS A 563 -5.42 -23.85 4.74
CA HIS A 563 -5.82 -23.65 3.37
C HIS A 563 -6.76 -22.46 3.20
N GLN A 564 -6.84 -21.94 1.98
CA GLN A 564 -7.70 -20.83 1.60
C GLN A 564 -8.11 -20.88 0.12
N VAL A 565 -9.15 -20.12 -0.21
CA VAL A 565 -9.45 -19.68 -1.58
C VAL A 565 -9.45 -18.15 -1.57
N ALA A 566 -8.40 -17.56 -2.13
CA ALA A 566 -8.18 -16.12 -2.10
C ALA A 566 -9.09 -15.38 -3.07
N LYS A 567 -9.31 -14.08 -2.84
CA LYS A 567 -9.95 -13.20 -3.83
C LYS A 567 -9.04 -13.07 -5.05
N GLU A 568 -9.64 -13.03 -6.22
CA GLU A 568 -8.96 -12.89 -7.52
C GLU A 568 -9.48 -11.62 -8.21
N TYR A 569 -8.58 -10.91 -8.88
CA TYR A 569 -8.85 -9.60 -9.48
C TYR A 569 -9.35 -9.68 -10.92
N HIS A 570 -9.28 -10.86 -11.54
CA HIS A 570 -9.81 -11.13 -12.87
C HIS A 570 -11.30 -11.50 -12.79
N ASP A 571 -12.02 -11.28 -13.90
CA ASP A 571 -13.43 -11.66 -13.97
C ASP A 571 -13.54 -13.19 -13.96
N HIS A 572 -14.10 -13.71 -12.87
CA HIS A 572 -14.39 -15.11 -12.68
C HIS A 572 -15.89 -15.35 -12.68
N GLY A 573 -16.29 -16.45 -13.31
CA GLY A 573 -17.64 -16.98 -13.21
C GLY A 573 -17.92 -17.60 -11.83
N PRO A 574 -19.18 -17.99 -11.57
CA PRO A 574 -19.52 -18.66 -10.33
C PRO A 574 -18.84 -20.03 -10.20
N ARG A 575 -18.40 -20.36 -8.98
CA ARG A 575 -17.83 -21.65 -8.61
C ARG A 575 -18.59 -22.24 -7.42
N ILE A 576 -19.01 -23.50 -7.55
CA ILE A 576 -19.56 -24.30 -6.46
C ILE A 576 -18.47 -25.27 -5.97
N ASN A 577 -18.24 -25.29 -4.66
CA ASN A 577 -17.40 -26.30 -4.00
C ASN A 577 -18.23 -27.10 -3.00
N LEU A 578 -18.21 -28.42 -3.15
CA LEU A 578 -18.88 -29.36 -2.26
C LEU A 578 -17.84 -30.05 -1.39
N THR A 579 -17.84 -29.73 -0.09
CA THR A 579 -16.90 -30.30 0.87
C THR A 579 -17.59 -31.36 1.72
N PHE A 580 -17.31 -32.63 1.44
CA PHE A 580 -17.83 -33.78 2.16
C PHE A 580 -16.93 -34.13 3.36
N ARG A 581 -17.57 -34.40 4.50
CA ARG A 581 -16.91 -34.71 5.77
C ARG A 581 -17.68 -35.78 6.55
N THR A 582 -17.00 -36.38 7.51
CA THR A 582 -17.60 -37.30 8.50
C THR A 582 -17.62 -36.61 9.85
N ILE A 583 -18.82 -36.38 10.35
CA ILE A 583 -19.08 -35.76 11.64
C ILE A 583 -19.38 -36.85 12.66
N TYR A 584 -18.72 -36.79 13.80
CA TYR A 584 -18.95 -37.61 14.97
C TYR A 584 -19.73 -36.83 16.05
N PRO A 585 -20.51 -37.51 16.90
CA PRO A 585 -21.18 -36.87 18.03
C PRO A 585 -20.17 -36.17 18.96
N GLU A 586 -20.43 -34.91 19.33
CA GLU A 586 -19.57 -34.21 20.28
C GLU A 586 -19.57 -34.92 21.65
N PRO A 587 -18.40 -35.07 22.30
CA PRO A 587 -18.35 -35.61 23.66
C PRO A 587 -19.06 -34.65 24.62
N VAL A 588 -20.01 -35.18 25.39
CA VAL A 588 -20.75 -34.44 26.44
C VAL A 588 -19.75 -33.98 27.51
N HIS A 589 -19.26 -32.74 27.44
CA HIS A 589 -18.44 -32.18 28.51
C HIS A 589 -19.32 -31.61 29.62
N TYR A 590 -19.32 -32.29 30.78
CA TYR A 590 -19.79 -31.73 32.05
C TYR A 590 -19.01 -30.43 32.33
N SER A 591 -19.72 -29.30 32.38
CA SER A 591 -19.17 -28.01 32.76
C SER A 591 -18.56 -28.11 34.17
N LYS A 592 -17.23 -27.97 34.30
CA LYS A 592 -16.63 -27.64 35.58
C LYS A 592 -16.94 -26.16 35.87
N ARG A 593 -17.56 -25.95 37.04
CA ARG A 593 -17.93 -24.66 37.63
C ARG A 593 -16.73 -23.75 37.85
#